data_AF-A0A521HAT1-F1
#
_entry.id   AF-A0A521HAT1-F1
#
_cell.length_a   1.000
_cell.length_b   1.000
_cell.length_c   1.000
_cell.angle_alpha   90.00
_cell.angle_beta   90.00
_cell.angle_gamma   90.00
#
_symmetry.space_group_name_H-M   'P 1'
#
loop_
_entity.id
_entity.type
_entity.pdbx_description
1 polymer ?
#
loop_
_entity_poly.entity_id
_entity_poly.type
_entity_poly.pdbx_seq_one_letter_code
_entity_poly.pdbx_strand_id
1 'polypeptide(L)' 'MFKALGALLVIYTVYAAVEGKVFAKSGVRGRTINRDESPVYFWIVVGIYAALSIALLTVF' A
#
# COMPACT_ATOMS: atom_id res chain seq x y z
N MET A 1 -7.81 -17.28 -5.06
CA MET A 1 -8.10 -16.36 -3.93
C MET A 1 -7.02 -15.29 -3.77
N PHE A 2 -5.74 -15.68 -3.61
CA PHE A 2 -4.62 -14.74 -3.48
C PHE A 2 -4.44 -13.80 -4.67
N LYS A 3 -4.62 -14.28 -5.91
CA LYS A 3 -4.59 -13.42 -7.10
C LYS A 3 -5.61 -12.28 -7.09
N ALA A 4 -6.82 -12.52 -6.56
CA ALA A 4 -7.84 -11.47 -6.44
C ALA A 4 -7.44 -10.43 -5.36
N LEU A 5 -6.90 -10.90 -4.23
CA LEU A 5 -6.35 -10.02 -3.19
C LEU A 5 -5.16 -9.21 -3.71
N GLY A 6 -4.27 -9.83 -4.50
CA GLY A 6 -3.16 -9.18 -5.16
C GLY A 6 -3.64 -8.09 -6.12
N ALA A 7 -4.60 -8.40 -6.99
CA ALA A 7 -5.17 -7.42 -7.92
C ALA A 7 -5.83 -6.23 -7.19
N LEU A 8 -6.61 -6.49 -6.13
CA LEU A 8 -7.19 -5.43 -5.30
C LEU A 8 -6.10 -4.58 -4.63
N LEU A 9 -5.04 -5.21 -4.13
CA LEU A 9 -3.92 -4.51 -3.51
C LEU A 9 -3.15 -3.66 -4.53
N VAL A 10 -2.97 -4.12 -5.78
CA VAL A 10 -2.41 -3.30 -6.86
C VAL A 10 -3.27 -2.06 -7.08
N ILE A 11 -4.58 -2.22 -7.24
CA ILE A 11 -5.52 -1.10 -7.45
C ILE A 11 -5.41 -0.09 -6.30
N TYR A 12 -5.45 -0.57 -5.06
CA TYR A 12 -5.33 0.29 -3.88
C TYR A 12 -3.98 0.99 -3.80
N THR A 13 -2.88 0.30 -4.13
CA THR A 13 -1.52 0.88 -4.11
C THR A 13 -1.40 1.99 -5.15
N VAL A 14 -1.93 1.79 -6.36
CA VAL A 14 -1.95 2.82 -7.41
C VAL A 14 -2.83 4.00 -6.99
N TYR A 15 -4.03 3.74 -6.46
CA TYR A 15 -4.91 4.78 -5.94
C TYR A 15 -4.21 5.62 -4.86
N ALA A 16 -3.58 4.98 -3.88
CA ALA A 16 -2.86 5.66 -2.82
C ALA A 16 -1.68 6.50 -3.34
N ALA A 17 -0.95 5.98 -4.34
CA ALA A 17 0.15 6.69 -5.00
C ALA A 17 -0.30 7.93 -5.78
N VAL A 18 -1.50 7.89 -6.39
CA VAL A 18 -2.08 9.03 -7.12
C VAL A 18 -2.66 10.07 -6.16
N GLU A 19 -3.48 9.64 -5.20
CA GLU A 19 -4.10 10.52 -4.18
C GLU A 19 -3.05 11.13 -3.24
N GLY A 20 -1.88 10.50 -3.12
CA GLY A 20 -0.84 10.91 -2.18
C GLY A 20 -1.21 10.62 -0.73
N LYS A 21 -2.14 9.69 -0.48
CA LYS A 21 -2.59 9.31 0.86
C LYS A 21 -2.69 7.79 0.95
N VAL A 22 -2.12 7.20 2.00
CA VAL A 22 -2.18 5.76 2.23
C VAL A 22 -2.60 5.47 3.66
N PHE A 23 -3.58 4.58 3.84
CA PHE A 23 -3.92 4.07 5.16
C PHE A 23 -2.96 2.96 5.54
N ALA A 24 -2.21 3.17 6.61
CA ALA A 24 -1.26 2.20 7.14
C ALA A 24 -1.51 1.98 8.63
N LYS A 25 -1.15 0.80 9.12
CA LYS A 25 -1.18 0.54 10.56
C LYS A 25 -0.08 1.36 11.25
N SER A 26 -0.46 2.15 12.25
CA SER A 26 0.44 2.99 13.04
C SER A 26 0.18 2.75 14.54
N GLY A 27 0.93 1.83 15.14
CA GLY A 27 0.75 1.42 16.54
C GLY A 27 -0.52 0.60 16.75
N VAL A 28 -1.35 1.00 17.71
CA VAL A 28 -2.59 0.28 18.09
C VAL A 28 -3.73 0.51 17.08
N ARG A 29 -3.69 1.59 16.30
CA ARG A 29 -4.71 1.96 15.31
C ARG A 29 -4.10 2.11 13.91
N GLY A 30 -4.95 2.21 12.89
CA GLY A 30 -4.52 2.68 11.57
C GLY A 30 -4.49 4.21 11.52
N ARG A 31 -3.55 4.75 10.74
CA ARG A 31 -3.43 6.18 10.45
C ARG A 31 -3.33 6.36 8.93
N THR A 32 -3.97 7.42 8.43
CA THR A 32 -3.74 7.89 7.06
C THR A 32 -2.45 8.69 7.03
N ILE A 33 -1.51 8.27 6.19
CA ILE A 33 -0.25 8.96 5.93
C ILE A 33 -0.42 9.76 4.66
N ASN A 34 -0.28 11.07 4.77
CA ASN A 34 -0.22 11.96 3.62
C ASN A 34 1.23 12.06 3.12
N ARG A 35 1.41 12.08 1.79
CA ARG A 35 2.72 12.25 1.15
C ARG A 35 3.39 13.56 1.59
N ASP A 36 2.61 14.60 1.83
CA ASP A 36 3.12 15.92 2.22
C ASP A 36 3.59 15.96 3.69
N GLU A 37 2.98 15.17 4.57
CA GLU A 37 3.37 15.08 5.98
C GLU A 37 4.65 14.24 6.18
N SER A 38 4.74 13.11 5.47
CA SER A 38 5.87 12.19 5.61
C SER A 38 6.16 11.46 4.29
N PRO A 39 6.86 12.12 3.34
CA PRO A 39 7.06 11.60 2.00
C PRO A 39 7.86 10.29 1.99
N VAL A 40 8.90 10.20 2.83
CA VAL A 40 9.72 8.98 2.93
C VAL A 40 8.90 7.81 3.45
N TYR A 41 8.16 8.00 4.55
CA TYR A 41 7.36 6.93 5.13
C TYR A 41 6.20 6.51 4.22
N PHE A 42 5.57 7.48 3.54
CA PHE A 42 4.57 7.23 2.51
C PHE A 42 5.10 6.29 1.42
N TRP A 43 6.25 6.61 0.82
CA TRP A 43 6.84 5.80 -0.24
C TRP A 43 7.30 4.41 0.24
N ILE A 44 7.77 4.29 1.48
CA ILE A 44 8.07 2.99 2.09
C ILE A 44 6.81 2.12 2.16
N VAL A 45 5.70 2.65 2.66
CA VAL A 45 4.44 1.90 2.76
C VAL A 45 3.93 1.50 1.37
N VAL A 46 3.96 2.42 0.40
CA VAL A 46 3.58 2.14 -0.99
C VAL A 46 4.46 1.05 -1.59
N GLY A 47 5.79 1.10 -1.35
CA GLY A 47 6.73 0.09 -1.81
C GLY A 47 6.46 -1.30 -1.22
N ILE A 48 6.13 -1.38 0.07
CA ILE A 48 5.76 -2.63 0.74
C ILE A 48 4.47 -3.21 0.14
N TYR A 49 3.45 -2.38 -0.10
CA TYR A 49 2.19 -2.85 -0.70
C TYR A 49 2.38 -3.28 -2.15
N ALA A 50 3.22 -2.59 -2.91
CA ALA A 50 3.60 -3.01 -4.26
C ALA A 50 4.29 -4.38 -4.23
N ALA A 51 5.31 -4.57 -3.41
CA ALA A 51 6.03 -5.83 -3.28
C ALA A 51 5.11 -6.99 -2.83
N LEU A 52 4.22 -6.73 -1.86
CA LEU A 52 3.24 -7.71 -1.39
C LEU A 52 2.24 -8.07 -2.49
N SER A 53 1.80 -7.10 -3.29
CA SER A 53 0.88 -7.34 -4.39
C SER A 53 1.50 -8.25 -5.46
N ILE A 54 2.79 -8.05 -5.77
CA ILE A 54 3.55 -8.90 -6.69
C ILE A 54 3.64 -10.32 -6.11
N ALA A 55 4.04 -10.45 -4.84
CA ALA A 55 4.12 -11.76 -4.19
C ALA A 55 2.78 -12.52 -4.21
N LEU A 56 1.66 -11.84 -3.96
CA LEU A 56 0.31 -12.42 -4.02
C LEU A 56 -0.13 -12.86 -5.42
N LEU A 57 0.46 -12.30 -6.48
CA LEU A 57 0.14 -12.63 -7.86
C LEU A 57 1.07 -13.71 -8.44
N THR A 58 2.32 -13.77 -7.97
CA THR A 58 3.37 -14.61 -8.58
C THR A 58 3.81 -15.78 -7.71
N VAL A 59 3.73 -15.68 -6.39
CA VAL A 59 4.25 -16.69 -5.45
C VAL A 59 3.12 -17.54 -4.85
N PHE A 60 1.99 -16.92 -4.50
CA PHE A 60 0.82 -17.56 -3.87
C PHE A 60 -0.34 -17.78 -4.85
#